data_AF-A0A540K9T2-F1
#
_entry.id   AF-A0A540K9T2-F1
#
_cell.length_a   1.000
_cell.length_b   1.000
_cell.length_c   1.000
_cell.angle_alpha   90.00
_cell.angle_beta   90.00
_cell.angle_gamma   90.00
#
_symmetry.space_group_name_H-M   'P 1'
#
loop_
_entity.id
_entity.type
_entity.pdbx_description
1 polymer ?
#
loop_
_entity_poly.entity_id
_entity_poly.type
_entity_poly.pdbx_seq_one_letter_code
_entity_poly.pdbx_strand_id
1 'polypeptide(L)'
;MEAQEIITEESKQFEAWRDSLETVPTIKKLRAYAERIRAAELDKCLSKMGDDISKKTRKAVDDLSRGIVNKLLHGPMQHLRCDGSDSRTLSETLENMHALNRMFSLETEISVLEQKIRAKVEQTQK
;
A
#
# COMPACT_ATOMS: atom_id res chain seq x y z
N MET A 1 1.70 7.83 44.10
CA MET A 1 0.98 6.77 43.37
C MET A 1 0.60 7.26 41.98
N GLU A 2 0.11 8.50 41.87
CA GLU A 2 -0.23 9.20 40.61
C GLU A 2 0.84 9.10 39.51
N ALA A 3 2.13 9.25 39.83
CA ALA A 3 3.19 9.15 38.82
C ALA A 3 3.28 7.76 38.14
N GLN A 4 3.03 6.68 38.89
CA GLN A 4 3.08 5.32 38.34
C GLN A 4 1.86 5.05 37.44
N GLU A 5 0.70 5.61 37.77
CA GLU A 5 -0.51 5.52 36.95
C GLU A 5 -0.35 6.27 35.64
N ILE A 6 0.21 7.49 35.68
CA ILE A 6 0.55 8.26 34.47
C ILE A 6 1.53 7.49 33.59
N ILE A 7 2.63 6.97 34.17
CA ILE A 7 3.60 6.17 33.40
C ILE A 7 2.96 4.94 32.77
N THR A 8 2.07 4.26 33.48
CA THR A 8 1.37 3.06 32.98
C THR A 8 0.45 3.41 31.81
N GLU A 9 -0.27 4.52 31.89
CA GLU A 9 -1.17 4.98 30.83
C GLU A 9 -0.40 5.42 29.59
N GLU A 10 0.63 6.26 29.75
CA GLU A 10 1.49 6.71 28.65
C GLU A 10 2.22 5.54 27.96
N SER A 11 2.64 4.53 28.74
CA SER A 11 3.27 3.33 28.18
C SER A 11 2.31 2.55 27.29
N LYS A 12 1.04 2.39 27.70
CA LYS A 12 0.02 1.73 26.88
C LYS A 12 -0.28 2.51 25.60
N GLN A 13 -0.38 3.83 25.69
CA GLN A 13 -0.60 4.68 24.52
C GLN A 13 0.57 4.61 23.54
N PHE A 14 1.80 4.60 24.05
CA PHE A 14 3.01 4.44 23.24
C PHE A 14 3.06 3.07 22.54
N GLU A 15 2.74 1.98 23.24
CA GLU A 15 2.68 0.63 22.66
C GLU A 15 1.61 0.54 21.57
N ALA A 16 0.40 1.05 21.83
CA ALA A 16 -0.67 1.08 20.84
C ALA A 16 -0.29 1.91 19.61
N TRP A 17 0.39 3.05 19.81
CA TRP A 17 0.92 3.85 18.71
C TRP A 17 2.01 3.12 17.92
N ARG A 18 2.95 2.45 18.59
CA ARG A 18 4.00 1.67 17.92
C ARG A 18 3.38 0.57 17.04
N ASP A 19 2.44 -0.17 17.60
CA ASP A 19 1.80 -1.30 16.91
C ASP A 19 0.93 -0.82 15.74
N SER A 20 0.38 0.41 15.80
CA SER A 20 -0.33 1.01 14.67
C SER A 20 0.57 1.28 13.46
N LEU A 21 1.89 1.44 13.66
CA LEU A 21 2.85 1.63 12.58
C LEU A 21 3.14 0.35 11.79
N GLU A 22 2.77 -0.83 12.28
CA GLU A 22 2.98 -2.11 11.59
C GLU A 22 2.27 -2.20 10.24
N THR A 23 1.22 -1.40 10.03
CA THR A 23 0.46 -1.38 8.78
C THR A 23 1.13 -0.57 7.67
N VAL A 24 2.10 0.28 8.00
CA VAL A 24 2.74 1.21 7.05
C VAL A 24 3.43 0.48 5.88
N PRO A 25 4.19 -0.61 6.09
CA PRO A 25 4.73 -1.42 5.00
C PRO A 25 3.64 -2.00 4.10
N THR A 26 2.55 -2.50 4.67
CA THR A 26 1.41 -3.08 3.92
C THR A 26 0.72 -2.02 3.06
N ILE A 27 0.50 -0.83 3.61
CA ILE A 27 0.01 0.35 2.89
C ILE A 27 0.88 0.65 1.65
N LYS A 28 2.21 0.67 1.84
CA LYS A 28 3.15 0.93 0.74
C LYS A 28 3.09 -0.15 -0.34
N LYS A 29 3.06 -1.42 0.06
CA LYS A 29 2.98 -2.57 -0.85
C LYS A 29 1.68 -2.59 -1.64
N LEU A 30 0.53 -2.37 -1.00
CA LEU A 30 -0.77 -2.35 -1.67
C LEU A 30 -0.85 -1.25 -2.74
N ARG A 31 -0.31 -0.06 -2.43
CA ARG A 31 -0.22 1.05 -3.41
C ARG A 31 0.66 0.67 -4.60
N ALA A 32 1.83 0.08 -4.35
CA ALA A 32 2.73 -0.34 -5.42
C ALA A 32 2.09 -1.43 -6.30
N TYR A 33 1.43 -2.40 -5.70
CA TYR A 33 0.68 -3.46 -6.39
C TYR A 33 -0.37 -2.87 -7.33
N ALA A 34 -1.21 -1.96 -6.82
CA ALA A 34 -2.26 -1.33 -7.60
C ALA A 34 -1.72 -0.45 -8.73
N GLU A 35 -0.65 0.32 -8.48
CA GLU A 35 -0.03 1.16 -9.51
C GLU A 35 0.60 0.32 -10.63
N ARG A 36 1.22 -0.82 -10.30
CA ARG A 36 1.74 -1.76 -11.31
C ARG A 36 0.64 -2.26 -12.24
N ILE A 37 -0.50 -2.66 -11.69
CA ILE A 37 -1.65 -3.10 -12.48
C ILE A 37 -2.18 -1.94 -13.33
N ARG A 38 -2.40 -0.77 -12.72
CA ARG A 38 -2.91 0.41 -13.41
C ARG A 38 -2.03 0.80 -14.59
N ALA A 39 -0.72 0.87 -14.39
CA ALA A 39 0.24 1.24 -15.43
C ALA A 39 0.24 0.22 -16.57
N ALA A 40 0.23 -1.08 -16.26
CA ALA A 40 0.19 -2.14 -17.27
C ALA A 40 -1.10 -2.10 -18.11
N GLU A 41 -2.26 -1.91 -17.47
CA GLU A 41 -3.53 -1.84 -18.20
C GLU A 41 -3.71 -0.53 -18.96
N LEU A 42 -3.19 0.58 -18.43
CA LEU A 42 -3.17 1.86 -19.13
C LEU A 42 -2.30 1.77 -20.39
N ASP A 43 -1.12 1.17 -20.29
CA ASP A 43 -0.22 1.01 -21.44
C ASP A 43 -0.87 0.14 -22.53
N LYS A 44 -1.45 -1.02 -22.17
CA LYS A 44 -2.23 -1.87 -23.08
C LYS A 44 -3.42 -1.15 -23.72
N CYS A 45 -4.08 -0.27 -22.97
CA CYS A 45 -5.19 0.52 -23.49
C CYS A 45 -4.68 1.52 -24.54
N LEU A 46 -3.65 2.28 -24.20
CA LEU A 46 -3.07 3.31 -25.06
C LEU A 46 -2.43 2.71 -26.32
N SER A 47 -1.81 1.53 -26.23
CA SER A 47 -1.24 0.84 -27.40
C SER A 47 -2.30 0.42 -28.42
N LYS A 48 -3.54 0.20 -27.99
CA LYS A 48 -4.67 -0.14 -28.87
C LYS A 48 -5.38 1.07 -29.47
N MET A 49 -5.17 2.25 -28.89
CA MET A 49 -5.80 3.49 -29.38
C MET A 49 -5.06 4.12 -30.57
N GLY A 50 -3.85 3.64 -30.90
CA GLY A 50 -3.03 4.14 -31.99
C GLY A 50 -2.26 5.43 -31.66
N ASP A 51 -1.37 5.81 -32.56
CA ASP A 51 -0.43 6.92 -32.35
C ASP A 51 -1.07 8.31 -32.49
N ASP A 52 -2.23 8.40 -33.14
CA ASP A 52 -2.95 9.67 -33.39
C ASP A 52 -3.81 10.15 -32.21
N ILE A 53 -3.70 9.50 -31.05
CA ILE A 53 -4.44 9.90 -29.85
C ILE A 53 -3.98 11.29 -29.35
N SER A 54 -4.93 12.22 -29.22
CA SER A 54 -4.62 13.54 -28.68
C SER A 54 -4.07 13.47 -27.25
N LYS A 55 -3.18 14.41 -26.89
CA LYS A 55 -2.67 14.54 -25.51
C LYS A 55 -3.79 14.70 -24.48
N LYS A 56 -4.88 15.39 -24.85
CA LYS A 56 -6.06 15.59 -23.99
C LYS A 56 -6.76 14.25 -23.70
N THR A 57 -6.94 13.42 -24.73
CA THR A 57 -7.55 12.09 -24.58
C THR A 57 -6.66 11.18 -23.74
N ARG A 58 -5.34 11.13 -24.02
CA ARG A 58 -4.39 10.35 -23.22
C ARG A 58 -4.42 10.74 -21.74
N LYS A 59 -4.48 12.03 -21.43
CA LYS A 59 -4.63 12.52 -20.05
C LYS A 59 -5.97 12.10 -19.43
N ALA A 60 -7.08 12.22 -20.15
CA ALA A 60 -8.39 11.83 -19.65
C ALA A 60 -8.46 10.33 -19.28
N VAL A 61 -7.81 9.47 -20.07
CA VAL A 61 -7.72 8.03 -19.79
C VAL A 61 -6.80 7.74 -18.59
N ASP A 62 -5.66 8.44 -18.46
CA ASP A 62 -4.80 8.32 -17.27
C ASP A 62 -5.55 8.75 -16.00
N ASP A 63 -6.21 9.93 -16.03
CA ASP A 63 -6.99 10.46 -14.91
C ASP A 63 -8.14 9.50 -14.53
N LEU A 64 -8.84 8.91 -15.52
CA LEU A 64 -9.85 7.88 -15.29
C LEU A 64 -9.26 6.66 -14.57
N SER A 65 -8.15 6.12 -15.05
CA SER A 65 -7.50 4.94 -14.46
C SER A 65 -7.07 5.20 -13.02
N ARG A 66 -6.52 6.38 -12.72
CA ARG A 66 -6.17 6.82 -11.36
C ARG A 66 -7.39 7.00 -10.50
N GLY A 67 -8.46 7.59 -11.03
CA GLY A 67 -9.72 7.79 -10.32
C GLY A 67 -10.35 6.47 -9.86
N ILE A 68 -10.33 5.44 -10.71
CA ILE A 68 -10.80 4.09 -10.37
C ILE A 68 -9.95 3.50 -9.24
N VAL A 69 -8.63 3.48 -9.41
CA VAL A 69 -7.71 2.91 -8.40
C VAL A 69 -7.81 3.63 -7.07
N ASN A 70 -7.85 4.97 -7.08
CA ASN A 70 -7.98 5.76 -5.85
C ASN A 70 -9.28 5.46 -5.11
N LYS A 71 -10.41 5.33 -5.82
CA LYS A 71 -11.70 4.98 -5.22
C LYS A 71 -11.71 3.56 -4.64
N LEU A 72 -11.13 2.60 -5.35
CA LEU A 72 -11.00 1.21 -4.86
C LEU A 72 -10.09 1.11 -3.62
N LEU A 73 -8.99 1.87 -3.61
CA LEU A 73 -8.04 1.85 -2.51
C LEU A 73 -8.47 2.68 -1.30
N HIS A 74 -9.38 3.64 -1.46
CA HIS A 74 -9.79 4.52 -0.36
C HIS A 74 -10.22 3.74 0.89
N GLY A 75 -11.12 2.76 0.72
CA GLY A 75 -11.62 1.92 1.82
C GLY A 75 -10.50 1.18 2.55
N PRO A 76 -9.76 0.27 1.89
CA PRO A 76 -8.64 -0.46 2.51
C PRO A 76 -7.61 0.46 3.16
N MET A 77 -7.24 1.57 2.51
CA MET A 77 -6.24 2.51 3.01
C MET A 77 -6.72 3.24 4.27
N GLN A 78 -8.00 3.58 4.35
CA GLN A 78 -8.60 4.14 5.55
C GLN A 78 -8.64 3.12 6.69
N HIS A 79 -8.86 1.83 6.39
CA HIS A 79 -8.93 0.74 7.38
C HIS A 79 -7.59 0.16 7.81
N LEU A 80 -6.49 0.61 7.21
CA LEU A 80 -5.12 0.34 7.67
C LEU A 80 -4.51 1.48 8.47
N ARG A 81 -5.11 2.67 8.44
CA ARG A 81 -4.66 3.80 9.25
C ARG A 81 -5.37 3.76 10.60
N CYS A 82 -4.60 3.70 11.67
CA CYS A 82 -5.08 3.91 13.03
C CYS A 82 -4.35 5.13 13.57
N ASP A 83 -5.00 6.30 13.50
CA ASP A 83 -4.46 7.58 13.98
C ASP A 83 -4.94 7.94 15.40
N GLY A 84 -5.44 6.94 16.14
CA GLY A 84 -5.95 7.10 17.51
C GLY A 84 -7.26 7.87 17.62
N SER A 85 -7.83 8.35 16.51
CA SER A 85 -9.09 9.10 16.48
C SER A 85 -10.33 8.26 16.12
N ASP A 86 -10.12 7.06 15.59
CA ASP A 86 -11.18 6.18 15.13
C ASP A 86 -11.62 5.15 16.18
N SER A 87 -12.91 4.78 16.16
CA SER A 87 -13.49 3.76 17.05
C SER A 87 -12.98 2.33 16.79
N ARG A 88 -12.00 2.17 15.91
CA ARG A 88 -11.49 0.88 15.43
C ARG A 88 -10.41 0.39 16.37
N THR A 89 -10.51 -0.87 16.74
CA THR A 89 -9.50 -1.48 17.58
C THR A 89 -8.22 -1.72 16.77
N LEU A 90 -7.08 -1.72 17.47
CA LEU A 90 -5.80 -2.15 16.90
C LEU A 90 -5.91 -3.56 16.30
N SER A 91 -6.66 -4.46 16.97
CA SER A 91 -6.90 -5.84 16.52
C SER A 91 -7.56 -5.89 15.13
N GLU A 92 -8.64 -5.14 14.91
CA GLU A 92 -9.33 -5.09 13.61
C GLU A 92 -8.40 -4.55 12.51
N THR A 93 -7.57 -3.56 12.84
CA THR A 93 -6.62 -2.97 11.90
C THR A 93 -5.56 -4.00 11.47
N LEU A 94 -5.02 -4.77 12.42
CA LEU A 94 -4.06 -5.85 12.14
C LEU A 94 -4.70 -7.01 11.37
N GLU A 95 -5.94 -7.39 11.69
CA GLU A 95 -6.68 -8.39 10.93
C GLU A 95 -6.89 -7.97 9.46
N ASN A 96 -7.26 -6.70 9.23
CA ASN A 96 -7.37 -6.12 7.90
C ASN A 96 -6.03 -6.16 7.16
N MET A 97 -4.93 -5.83 7.84
CA MET A 97 -3.58 -5.92 7.29
C MET A 97 -3.27 -7.34 6.81
N HIS A 98 -3.48 -8.34 7.66
CA HIS A 98 -3.22 -9.73 7.32
C HIS A 98 -4.13 -10.22 6.18
N ALA A 99 -5.40 -9.82 6.16
CA ALA A 99 -6.31 -10.15 5.07
C ALA A 99 -5.81 -9.59 3.73
N LEU A 100 -5.40 -8.32 3.70
CA LEU A 100 -4.85 -7.70 2.49
C LEU A 100 -3.53 -8.35 2.05
N ASN A 101 -2.65 -8.71 2.98
CA ASN A 101 -1.42 -9.45 2.67
C ASN A 101 -1.73 -10.79 2.00
N ARG A 102 -2.73 -11.54 2.48
CA ARG A 102 -3.14 -12.82 1.88
C ARG A 102 -3.81 -12.62 0.52
N MET A 103 -4.80 -11.73 0.44
CA MET A 103 -5.61 -11.52 -0.77
C MET A 103 -4.79 -11.00 -1.95
N PHE A 104 -3.80 -10.13 -1.67
CA PHE A 104 -2.97 -9.49 -2.70
C PHE A 104 -1.53 -10.01 -2.71
N SER A 105 -1.20 -11.02 -1.90
CA SER A 105 0.16 -11.62 -1.80
C SER A 105 1.27 -10.58 -1.58
N LEU A 106 1.02 -9.57 -0.74
CA LEU A 106 1.90 -8.40 -0.57
C LEU A 106 3.23 -8.71 0.14
N GLU A 107 3.32 -9.82 0.88
CA GLU A 107 4.55 -10.25 1.57
C GLU A 107 5.61 -10.78 0.59
N THR A 108 5.18 -11.37 -0.52
CA THR A 108 6.06 -12.04 -1.48
C THR A 108 6.76 -11.06 -2.43
N GLU A 109 6.18 -9.89 -2.69
CA GLU A 109 6.64 -9.00 -3.76
C GLU A 109 8.03 -8.40 -3.53
N ILE A 110 8.37 -8.04 -2.29
CA ILE A 110 9.69 -7.51 -1.96
C ILE A 110 10.75 -8.61 -2.08
N SER A 111 10.46 -9.80 -1.55
CA SER A 111 11.38 -10.94 -1.62
C SER A 111 11.74 -11.28 -3.07
N VAL A 112 10.76 -11.29 -3.97
CA VAL A 112 10.99 -11.56 -5.40
C VAL A 112 11.77 -10.43 -6.09
N LEU A 113 11.50 -9.17 -5.75
CA LEU A 113 12.19 -8.02 -6.35
C LEU A 113 13.64 -7.93 -5.85
N GLU A 114 13.88 -8.14 -4.56
CA GLU A 114 15.21 -8.20 -3.96
C GLU A 114 16.04 -9.36 -4.52
N GLN A 115 15.43 -10.53 -4.70
CA GLN A 115 16.06 -11.66 -5.38
C GLN A 115 16.43 -11.33 -6.83
N LYS A 116 15.54 -10.68 -7.59
CA LYS A 116 15.83 -10.25 -8.97
C LYS A 116 16.93 -9.21 -9.04
N ILE A 117 16.96 -8.25 -8.11
CA ILE A 117 18.01 -7.24 -8.03
C ILE A 117 19.35 -7.89 -7.69
N ARG A 118 19.38 -8.78 -6.69
CA ARG A 118 20.58 -9.55 -6.30
C ARG A 118 21.13 -10.36 -7.48
N ALA A 119 20.27 -11.12 -8.17
CA ALA A 119 20.66 -11.90 -9.34
C ALA A 119 21.23 -11.03 -10.47
N LYS A 120 20.68 -9.83 -10.69
CA LYS A 120 21.14 -8.90 -11.73
C LYS A 120 22.47 -8.23 -11.37
N VAL A 121 22.70 -7.94 -10.08
CA VAL A 121 23.99 -7.42 -9.59
C VAL A 121 25.10 -8.47 -9.76
N GLU A 122 24.82 -9.73 -9.42
CA GLU A 122 25.77 -10.85 -9.57
C GLU A 122 26.12 -11.14 -11.03
N GLN A 123 25.19 -10.94 -11.97
CA GLN A 123 25.43 -11.06 -13.41
C GLN A 123 26.27 -9.93 -13.99
N THR A 124 26.29 -8.75 -13.35
CA THR A 124 27.04 -7.58 -13.85
C THR A 124 28.47 -7.53 -13.29
N GLN A 125 28.78 -8.34 -12.27
CA GLN A 125 30.09 -8.46 -11.63
C GLN A 125 30.93 -9.65 -12.14
N LYS A 126 30.41 -10.43 -13.10
CA LYS A 126 31.13 -11.46 -13.86
C LYS A 126 31.40 -10.96 -15.28
#